data_AF-A0A231RQJ9-F1
#
_entry.id   AF-A0A231RQJ9-F1
#
_cell.length_a   1.000
_cell.length_b   1.000
_cell.length_c   1.000
_cell.angle_alpha   90.00
_cell.angle_beta   90.00
_cell.angle_gamma   90.00
#
_symmetry.space_group_name_H-M   'P 1'
#
loop_
_entity.id
_entity.type
_entity.pdbx_description
1 polymer ?
#
loop_
_entity_poly.entity_id
_entity_poly.type
_entity_poly.pdbx_seq_one_letter_code
_entity_poly.pdbx_strand_id
1 'polypeptide(L)'
;MKKASILVLTAALLLAGCSGNKEEKNAASPANSSSQASPSPSASPSEEPSPSAEASQSAEESGAAGAGEVSIVFPASLNESGDVEGMTAEVKEAGATGITENGDGSVTATISQENLDKLLQKYHSELLSVIEGVQSADAASTSIRDLSYDENTFQEYSITVDRAAYESEESVDGLVIFGLAMQSLMYQVYSGVQEADIKVIFNLIDESTGEVFDTTVLPEAAPAQ
;
A
#
# COMPACT_ATOMS: atom_id res chain seq x y z
N MET A 1 31.85 41.14 -33.13
CA MET A 1 33.16 40.68 -33.67
C MET A 1 33.70 39.61 -32.73
N LYS A 2 34.18 38.49 -33.32
CA LYS A 2 34.93 37.35 -32.71
C LYS A 2 34.07 36.41 -31.84
N LYS A 3 33.45 35.37 -32.42
CA LYS A 3 34.01 34.03 -32.80
C LYS A 3 34.31 33.16 -31.56
N ALA A 4 33.53 32.08 -31.38
CA ALA A 4 33.98 30.68 -31.47
C ALA A 4 34.40 30.11 -30.09
N SER A 5 34.21 28.86 -29.70
CA SER A 5 33.74 27.64 -30.38
C SER A 5 33.31 26.61 -29.33
N ILE A 6 32.41 25.73 -29.78
CA ILE A 6 32.07 24.40 -29.26
C ILE A 6 33.31 23.53 -29.02
N LEU A 7 33.30 22.70 -27.97
CA LEU A 7 33.97 21.40 -28.00
C LEU A 7 33.16 20.34 -27.22
N VAL A 8 32.34 19.62 -27.99
CA VAL A 8 31.84 18.28 -27.65
C VAL A 8 33.03 17.32 -27.76
N LEU A 9 33.26 16.49 -26.75
CA LEU A 9 34.15 15.34 -26.87
C LEU A 9 33.54 14.11 -26.18
N THR A 10 32.66 13.45 -26.92
CA THR A 10 32.33 12.04 -26.71
C THR A 10 33.49 11.19 -27.23
N ALA A 11 34.04 10.31 -26.39
CA ALA A 11 34.92 9.24 -26.83
C ALA A 11 34.60 7.96 -26.05
N ALA A 12 33.96 7.03 -26.73
CA ALA A 12 33.91 5.61 -26.37
C ALA A 12 35.11 4.89 -26.99
N LEU A 13 35.70 3.92 -26.27
CA LEU A 13 36.36 2.69 -26.77
C LEU A 13 36.87 1.89 -25.54
N LEU A 14 36.23 0.78 -25.15
CA LEU A 14 36.40 -0.63 -25.55
C LEU A 14 37.62 -1.39 -24.94
N LEU A 15 37.25 -2.48 -24.25
CA LEU A 15 37.81 -3.85 -24.21
C LEU A 15 39.19 -4.14 -23.56
N ALA A 16 39.13 -4.91 -22.47
CA ALA A 16 39.82 -6.21 -22.23
C ALA A 16 39.45 -6.65 -20.79
N GLY A 17 39.02 -7.87 -20.46
CA GLY A 17 39.32 -9.17 -21.06
C GLY A 17 40.38 -9.89 -20.23
N CYS A 18 39.95 -10.73 -19.27
CA CYS A 18 40.60 -11.94 -18.74
C CYS A 18 39.87 -12.37 -17.45
N SER A 19 39.76 -13.63 -17.03
CA SER A 19 39.83 -14.98 -17.61
C SER A 19 39.78 -15.93 -16.40
N GLY A 20 39.20 -17.13 -16.55
CA GLY A 20 39.44 -18.28 -15.66
C GLY A 20 38.37 -18.49 -14.57
N ASN A 21 37.32 -19.32 -14.71
CA ASN A 21 37.17 -20.72 -15.16
C ASN A 21 37.14 -21.72 -13.97
N LYS A 22 35.99 -22.42 -13.90
CA LYS A 22 35.71 -23.79 -13.38
C LYS A 22 35.95 -24.10 -11.90
N GLU A 23 34.89 -24.55 -11.24
CA GLU A 23 34.70 -26.00 -11.05
C GLU A 23 33.22 -26.39 -10.90
N GLU A 24 32.84 -27.44 -11.63
CA GLU A 24 31.61 -28.23 -11.54
C GLU A 24 31.75 -29.31 -10.45
N LYS A 25 30.63 -29.65 -9.78
CA LYS A 25 30.13 -31.04 -9.60
C LYS A 25 28.88 -30.98 -8.70
N ASN A 26 27.67 -31.21 -9.19
CA ASN A 26 27.08 -32.44 -9.74
C ASN A 26 27.03 -33.61 -8.74
N ALA A 27 25.81 -33.94 -8.29
CA ALA A 27 25.25 -35.25 -7.98
C ALA A 27 24.03 -35.04 -7.07
N ALA A 28 22.91 -35.75 -7.13
CA ALA A 28 22.32 -36.69 -8.07
C ALA A 28 20.90 -36.93 -7.51
N SER A 29 19.88 -36.96 -8.36
CA SER A 29 18.64 -37.69 -8.05
C SER A 29 18.88 -39.18 -8.37
N PRO A 30 18.17 -40.15 -7.76
CA PRO A 30 16.98 -40.64 -8.46
C PRO A 30 15.82 -41.20 -7.60
N ALA A 31 14.61 -41.00 -8.13
CA ALA A 31 13.49 -41.92 -8.37
C ALA A 31 13.18 -43.14 -7.45
N ASN A 32 11.89 -43.28 -7.05
CA ASN A 32 10.98 -44.42 -7.37
C ASN A 32 9.58 -44.16 -6.75
N SER A 33 8.46 -44.06 -7.48
CA SER A 33 7.57 -45.06 -8.12
C SER A 33 6.62 -45.86 -7.21
N SER A 34 5.31 -45.52 -7.32
CA SER A 34 4.12 -46.35 -7.59
C SER A 34 3.69 -47.54 -6.68
N SER A 35 2.46 -47.47 -6.15
CA SER A 35 1.34 -48.45 -6.28
C SER A 35 0.28 -48.17 -5.19
N GLN A 36 -0.98 -47.79 -5.49
CA GLN A 36 -2.12 -48.59 -6.00
C GLN A 36 -2.78 -49.50 -4.92
N ALA A 37 -4.03 -49.20 -4.54
CA ALA A 37 -5.20 -50.11 -4.50
C ALA A 37 -6.39 -49.57 -3.65
N SER A 38 -7.57 -49.45 -4.27
CA SER A 38 -8.93 -49.38 -3.69
C SER A 38 -9.41 -50.80 -3.22
N PRO A 39 -10.64 -51.09 -2.69
CA PRO A 39 -11.97 -50.58 -3.10
C PRO A 39 -13.07 -50.38 -1.99
N SER A 40 -14.23 -49.90 -2.48
CA SER A 40 -15.63 -49.67 -2.00
C SER A 40 -16.30 -50.80 -1.15
N PRO A 41 -17.65 -50.87 -0.88
CA PRO A 41 -18.79 -49.97 -1.17
C PRO A 41 -19.91 -49.85 -0.06
N SER A 42 -20.85 -48.91 -0.25
CA SER A 42 -22.32 -49.07 0.04
C SER A 42 -23.04 -47.80 -0.43
N ALA A 43 -23.74 -47.81 -1.57
CA ALA A 43 -25.10 -48.30 -1.80
C ALA A 43 -26.19 -47.26 -1.41
N SER A 44 -26.64 -46.53 -2.44
CA SER A 44 -27.91 -45.77 -2.55
C SER A 44 -29.12 -46.73 -2.58
N PRO A 45 -30.37 -46.26 -2.39
CA PRO A 45 -31.24 -45.85 -3.52
C PRO A 45 -32.04 -44.55 -3.27
N SER A 46 -32.19 -43.64 -4.26
CA SER A 46 -33.32 -43.49 -5.24
C SER A 46 -34.70 -43.24 -4.58
N GLU A 47 -35.65 -42.39 -5.04
CA GLU A 47 -35.96 -41.62 -6.27
C GLU A 47 -37.20 -40.72 -5.90
N GLU A 48 -37.24 -39.40 -6.16
CA GLU A 48 -37.89 -38.68 -7.30
C GLU A 48 -39.30 -38.03 -6.95
N PRO A 49 -39.96 -37.17 -7.77
CA PRO A 49 -39.90 -35.68 -7.66
C PRO A 49 -41.25 -34.89 -7.79
N SER A 50 -41.13 -33.55 -7.94
CA SER A 50 -41.99 -32.53 -8.62
C SER A 50 -43.08 -31.77 -7.83
N PRO A 51 -43.54 -30.56 -8.27
CA PRO A 51 -42.86 -29.42 -8.93
C PRO A 51 -43.37 -28.00 -8.44
N SER A 52 -42.92 -26.92 -9.14
CA SER A 52 -43.38 -25.50 -9.15
C SER A 52 -42.46 -24.52 -8.39
N ALA A 53 -41.53 -23.79 -9.02
CA ALA A 53 -41.62 -22.71 -10.03
C ALA A 53 -41.90 -21.31 -9.42
N GLU A 54 -40.83 -20.49 -9.44
CA GLU A 54 -40.73 -19.02 -9.63
C GLU A 54 -41.50 -18.05 -8.71
N ALA A 55 -41.02 -16.85 -8.37
CA ALA A 55 -39.73 -16.16 -8.37
C ALA A 55 -39.99 -14.73 -7.79
N SER A 56 -38.92 -14.08 -7.32
CA SER A 56 -38.73 -12.62 -7.24
C SER A 56 -39.25 -11.90 -5.98
N GLN A 57 -38.51 -11.00 -5.32
CA GLN A 57 -37.16 -10.45 -5.53
C GLN A 57 -36.73 -9.61 -4.31
N SER A 58 -35.44 -9.32 -4.26
CA SER A 58 -34.75 -8.26 -3.49
C SER A 58 -34.42 -8.55 -2.02
N ALA A 59 -33.32 -9.29 -1.83
CA ALA A 59 -32.32 -8.94 -0.84
C ALA A 59 -31.08 -8.47 -1.61
N GLU A 60 -30.62 -7.25 -1.33
CA GLU A 60 -29.32 -6.76 -1.79
C GLU A 60 -28.24 -7.65 -1.16
N GLU A 61 -27.57 -8.42 -2.02
CA GLU A 61 -26.44 -9.26 -1.65
C GLU A 61 -25.21 -8.35 -1.54
N SER A 62 -25.08 -7.70 -0.37
CA SER A 62 -23.77 -7.31 0.12
C SER A 62 -22.99 -8.60 0.31
N GLY A 63 -21.95 -8.80 -0.51
CA GLY A 63 -21.14 -10.02 -0.53
C GLY A 63 -20.67 -10.36 0.88
N ALA A 64 -21.34 -11.32 1.52
CA ALA A 64 -20.97 -11.77 2.84
C ALA A 64 -19.64 -12.51 2.71
N ALA A 65 -18.58 -11.94 3.29
CA ALA A 65 -17.28 -12.56 3.39
C ALA A 65 -17.42 -14.01 3.88
N GLY A 66 -16.76 -14.95 3.21
CA GLY A 66 -16.74 -16.36 3.61
C GLY A 66 -16.09 -16.53 4.99
N ALA A 67 -16.25 -17.72 5.59
CA ALA A 67 -15.65 -18.00 6.89
C ALA A 67 -14.11 -17.80 6.86
N GLY A 68 -13.61 -16.76 7.54
CA GLY A 68 -12.18 -16.38 7.57
C GLY A 68 -11.78 -15.28 6.58
N GLU A 69 -12.73 -14.77 5.81
CA GLU A 69 -12.56 -13.59 4.96
C GLU A 69 -13.07 -12.34 5.67
N VAL A 70 -12.53 -11.19 5.26
CA VAL A 70 -12.92 -9.86 5.71
C VAL A 70 -13.09 -8.95 4.51
N SER A 71 -13.91 -7.91 4.68
CA SER A 71 -14.19 -6.91 3.66
C SER A 71 -13.47 -5.61 4.00
N ILE A 72 -12.74 -5.07 3.02
CA ILE A 72 -12.12 -3.75 3.07
C ILE A 72 -12.96 -2.83 2.19
N VAL A 73 -13.38 -1.69 2.71
CA VAL A 73 -14.09 -0.67 1.95
C VAL A 73 -13.12 0.45 1.63
N PHE A 74 -12.87 0.65 0.34
CA PHE A 74 -12.11 1.78 -0.17
C PHE A 74 -13.08 2.95 -0.41
N PRO A 75 -12.95 4.05 0.33
CA PRO A 75 -13.80 5.23 0.17
C PRO A 75 -13.79 5.80 -1.25
N ALA A 76 -14.92 6.36 -1.68
CA ALA A 76 -15.01 7.09 -2.95
C ALA A 76 -14.07 8.30 -2.98
N SER A 77 -13.82 8.93 -1.82
CA SER A 77 -12.94 10.09 -1.66
C SER A 77 -11.48 9.80 -2.01
N LEU A 78 -11.04 8.54 -1.97
CA LEU A 78 -9.69 8.14 -2.37
C LEU A 78 -9.59 7.80 -3.86
N ASN A 79 -10.72 7.78 -4.57
CA ASN A 79 -10.82 7.43 -5.99
C ASN A 79 -11.11 8.67 -6.86
N GLU A 80 -10.39 9.78 -6.65
CA GLU A 80 -10.63 11.04 -7.37
C GLU A 80 -10.48 10.91 -8.90
N SER A 81 -9.65 9.97 -9.36
CA SER A 81 -9.42 9.68 -10.78
C SER A 81 -10.41 8.67 -11.38
N GLY A 82 -11.23 8.02 -10.56
CA GLY A 82 -12.06 6.88 -10.98
C GLY A 82 -11.27 5.62 -11.33
N ASP A 83 -9.98 5.56 -11.00
CA ASP A 83 -9.10 4.41 -11.26
C ASP A 83 -9.25 3.32 -10.18
N VAL A 84 -10.36 2.57 -10.28
CA VAL A 84 -10.62 1.41 -9.42
C VAL A 84 -9.53 0.35 -9.56
N GLU A 85 -8.93 0.20 -10.75
CA GLU A 85 -7.89 -0.81 -10.98
C GLU A 85 -6.63 -0.48 -10.18
N GLY A 86 -6.16 0.76 -10.25
CA GLY A 86 -5.04 1.25 -9.44
C GLY A 86 -5.32 1.17 -7.94
N MET A 87 -6.51 1.58 -7.51
CA MET A 87 -6.89 1.57 -6.09
C MET A 87 -6.94 0.16 -5.48
N THR A 88 -7.30 -0.84 -6.29
CA THR A 88 -7.44 -2.24 -5.83
C THR A 88 -6.29 -3.15 -6.23
N ALA A 89 -5.26 -2.63 -6.91
CA ALA A 89 -4.15 -3.44 -7.41
C ALA A 89 -3.46 -4.23 -6.29
N GLU A 90 -3.10 -3.55 -5.19
CA GLU A 90 -2.37 -4.20 -4.09
C GLU A 90 -3.19 -5.27 -3.37
N VAL A 91 -4.50 -5.04 -3.15
CA VAL A 91 -5.35 -6.03 -2.49
C VAL A 91 -5.61 -7.23 -3.41
N LYS A 92 -5.70 -7.03 -4.73
CA LYS A 92 -5.74 -8.10 -5.73
C LYS A 92 -4.45 -8.93 -5.72
N GLU A 93 -3.29 -8.27 -5.73
CA GLU A 93 -1.99 -8.94 -5.65
C GLU A 93 -1.80 -9.69 -4.33
N ALA A 94 -2.34 -9.16 -3.23
CA ALA A 94 -2.37 -9.81 -1.93
C ALA A 94 -3.35 -11.00 -1.86
N GLY A 95 -4.11 -11.28 -2.91
CA GLY A 95 -4.98 -12.45 -3.02
C GLY A 95 -6.44 -12.19 -2.64
N ALA A 96 -6.97 -11.02 -2.97
CA ALA A 96 -8.40 -10.75 -2.89
C ALA A 96 -9.22 -11.81 -3.67
N THR A 97 -10.32 -12.26 -3.08
CA THR A 97 -11.25 -13.22 -3.66
C THR A 97 -12.44 -12.54 -4.35
N GLY A 98 -12.66 -11.25 -4.07
CA GLY A 98 -13.71 -10.47 -4.71
C GLY A 98 -13.44 -8.98 -4.67
N ILE A 99 -13.90 -8.27 -5.69
CA ILE A 99 -13.91 -6.80 -5.79
C ILE A 99 -15.31 -6.40 -6.27
N THR A 100 -15.93 -5.45 -5.61
CA THR A 100 -17.28 -4.98 -5.91
C THR A 100 -17.32 -3.46 -5.84
N GLU A 101 -17.65 -2.82 -6.96
CA GLU A 101 -17.93 -1.39 -7.00
C GLU A 101 -19.32 -1.13 -6.41
N ASN A 102 -19.41 -0.21 -5.46
CA ASN A 102 -20.65 0.17 -4.80
C ASN A 102 -21.30 1.34 -5.54
N GLY A 103 -22.62 1.50 -5.38
CA GLY A 103 -23.38 2.56 -6.06
C GLY A 103 -23.06 3.99 -5.63
N ASP A 104 -22.34 4.16 -4.51
CA ASP A 104 -21.87 5.44 -3.96
C ASP A 104 -20.45 5.83 -4.43
N GLY A 105 -19.82 5.01 -5.29
CA GLY A 105 -18.48 5.22 -5.81
C GLY A 105 -17.36 4.62 -4.94
N SER A 106 -17.68 4.04 -3.78
CA SER A 106 -16.74 3.25 -2.99
C SER A 106 -16.54 1.86 -3.62
N VAL A 107 -15.49 1.14 -3.19
CA VAL A 107 -15.20 -0.21 -3.67
C VAL A 107 -14.98 -1.14 -2.49
N THR A 108 -15.62 -2.30 -2.50
CA THR A 108 -15.44 -3.33 -1.48
C THR A 108 -14.53 -4.43 -2.02
N ALA A 109 -13.45 -4.75 -1.31
CA ALA A 109 -12.61 -5.92 -1.58
C ALA A 109 -12.80 -6.98 -0.50
N THR A 110 -12.87 -8.25 -0.90
CA THR A 110 -12.90 -9.40 0.01
C THR A 110 -11.54 -10.10 -0.02
N ILE A 111 -10.95 -10.35 1.13
CA ILE A 111 -9.63 -10.97 1.30
C ILE A 111 -9.58 -11.82 2.56
N SER A 112 -8.66 -12.78 2.66
CA SER A 112 -8.44 -13.51 3.92
C SER A 112 -7.83 -12.61 5.00
N GLN A 113 -8.14 -12.87 6.27
CA GLN A 113 -7.51 -12.16 7.39
C GLN A 113 -5.98 -12.26 7.35
N GLU A 114 -5.44 -13.45 7.04
CA GLU A 114 -3.99 -13.66 6.97
C GLU A 114 -3.32 -12.76 5.93
N ASN A 115 -3.94 -12.55 4.77
CA ASN A 115 -3.38 -11.69 3.73
C ASN A 115 -3.56 -10.21 4.05
N LEU A 116 -4.66 -9.83 4.72
CA LEU A 116 -4.81 -8.49 5.27
C LEU A 116 -3.71 -8.17 6.30
N ASP A 117 -3.43 -9.09 7.22
CA ASP A 117 -2.38 -8.91 8.24
C ASP A 117 -1.00 -8.71 7.60
N LYS A 118 -0.68 -9.45 6.53
CA LYS A 118 0.57 -9.26 5.76
C LYS A 118 0.63 -7.89 5.09
N LEU A 119 -0.49 -7.43 4.52
CA LEU A 119 -0.56 -6.12 3.89
C LEU A 119 -0.35 -5.01 4.94
N LEU A 120 -1.03 -5.10 6.08
CA LEU A 120 -0.84 -4.18 7.21
C LEU A 120 0.61 -4.17 7.72
N GLN A 121 1.24 -5.34 7.84
CA GLN A 121 2.65 -5.42 8.23
C GLN A 121 3.60 -4.78 7.21
N LYS A 122 3.34 -4.94 5.91
CA LYS A 122 4.09 -4.26 4.83
C LYS A 122 4.01 -2.74 5.03
N TYR A 123 2.80 -2.17 5.09
CA TYR A 123 2.60 -0.72 5.25
C TYR A 123 3.20 -0.18 6.54
N HIS A 124 3.01 -0.89 7.65
CA HIS A 124 3.62 -0.53 8.93
C HIS A 124 5.16 -0.48 8.81
N SER A 125 5.77 -1.48 8.18
CA SER A 125 7.22 -1.53 8.00
C SER A 125 7.74 -0.44 7.05
N GLU A 126 6.98 -0.13 5.99
CA GLU A 126 7.31 0.95 5.05
C GLU A 126 7.25 2.32 5.74
N LEU A 127 6.22 2.59 6.53
CA LEU A 127 6.10 3.81 7.33
C LEU A 127 7.27 3.96 8.30
N LEU A 128 7.61 2.90 9.05
CA LEU A 128 8.75 2.92 9.96
C LEU A 128 10.08 3.16 9.22
N SER A 129 10.25 2.57 8.03
CA SER A 129 11.44 2.76 7.21
C SER A 129 11.60 4.20 6.73
N VAL A 130 10.50 4.85 6.30
CA VAL A 130 10.51 6.27 5.94
C VAL A 130 10.87 7.13 7.15
N ILE A 131 10.24 6.87 8.30
CA ILE A 131 10.48 7.63 9.54
C ILE A 131 11.93 7.46 10.02
N GLU A 132 12.47 6.25 10.02
CA GLU A 132 13.87 5.98 10.35
C GLU A 132 14.82 6.69 9.39
N GLY A 133 14.49 6.72 8.10
CA GLY A 133 15.23 7.46 7.08
C GLY A 133 15.28 8.96 7.37
N VAL A 134 14.17 9.54 7.80
CA VAL A 134 14.10 10.96 8.21
C VAL A 134 14.92 11.21 9.48
N GLN A 135 14.76 10.37 10.50
CA GLN A 135 15.46 10.51 11.78
C GLN A 135 16.98 10.29 11.65
N SER A 136 17.41 9.51 10.67
CA SER A 136 18.82 9.23 10.38
C SER A 136 19.44 10.19 9.38
N ALA A 137 18.66 11.08 8.77
CA ALA A 137 19.14 12.03 7.77
C ALA A 137 20.09 13.07 8.41
N ASP A 138 21.04 13.56 7.62
CA ASP A 138 21.89 14.66 8.05
C ASP A 138 21.05 15.94 8.18
N ALA A 139 21.24 16.72 9.24
CA ALA A 139 20.50 17.96 9.49
C ALA A 139 20.69 19.02 8.38
N ALA A 140 21.73 18.89 7.53
CA ALA A 140 21.93 19.71 6.35
C ALA A 140 21.11 19.25 5.12
N SER A 141 20.54 18.04 5.16
CA SER A 141 19.77 17.43 4.06
C SER A 141 18.25 17.45 4.25
N THR A 142 17.78 17.73 5.47
CA THR A 142 16.38 17.89 5.82
C THR A 142 16.23 19.02 6.84
N SER A 143 15.12 19.73 6.77
CA SER A 143 14.68 20.67 7.80
C SER A 143 14.09 19.97 9.03
N ILE A 144 13.73 18.68 8.92
CA ILE A 144 13.14 17.91 10.03
C ILE A 144 14.21 17.66 11.11
N ARG A 145 13.82 17.84 12.36
CA ARG A 145 14.67 17.73 13.56
C ARG A 145 14.18 16.65 14.51
N ASP A 146 12.86 16.49 14.59
CA ASP A 146 12.22 15.45 15.36
C ASP A 146 10.87 15.08 14.74
N LEU A 147 10.45 13.83 14.95
CA LEU A 147 9.20 13.29 14.42
C LEU A 147 8.60 12.32 15.44
N SER A 148 7.44 12.69 15.98
CA SER A 148 6.66 11.91 16.94
C SER A 148 5.31 11.52 16.34
N TYR A 149 4.84 10.31 16.64
CA TYR A 149 3.62 9.72 16.09
C TYR A 149 3.12 8.58 16.97
N ASP A 150 1.86 8.16 16.77
CA ASP A 150 1.35 6.91 17.32
C ASP A 150 1.59 5.76 16.33
N GLU A 151 2.51 4.87 16.70
CA GLU A 151 2.92 3.70 15.93
C GLU A 151 1.77 2.74 15.58
N ASN A 152 0.66 2.77 16.32
CA ASN A 152 -0.46 1.85 16.08
C ASN A 152 -1.46 2.40 15.07
N THR A 153 -1.52 3.72 14.89
CA THR A 153 -2.59 4.36 14.12
C THR A 153 -2.09 5.21 12.96
N PHE A 154 -0.92 5.82 13.09
CA PHE A 154 -0.36 6.74 12.09
C PHE A 154 -1.34 7.87 11.67
N GLN A 155 -2.23 8.28 12.57
CA GLN A 155 -3.24 9.31 12.31
C GLN A 155 -2.75 10.73 12.62
N GLU A 156 -1.73 10.86 13.46
CA GLU A 156 -1.22 12.17 13.87
C GLU A 156 0.30 12.13 13.98
N TYR A 157 0.92 13.15 13.43
CA TYR A 157 2.35 13.40 13.45
C TYR A 157 2.62 14.78 14.03
N SER A 158 3.57 14.84 14.95
CA SER A 158 4.18 16.09 15.40
C SER A 158 5.60 16.13 14.84
N ILE A 159 5.85 17.08 13.95
CA ILE A 159 7.12 17.20 13.23
C ILE A 159 7.77 18.53 13.64
N THR A 160 8.88 18.44 14.37
CA THR A 160 9.70 19.60 14.69
C THR A 160 10.65 19.87 13.54
N VAL A 161 10.66 21.10 13.05
CA VAL A 161 11.46 21.51 11.89
C VAL A 161 12.24 22.81 12.14
N ASP A 162 13.37 22.97 11.46
CA ASP A 162 13.92 24.29 11.15
C ASP A 162 12.97 24.97 10.17
N ARG A 163 12.15 25.89 10.68
CA ARG A 163 11.11 26.53 9.88
C ARG A 163 11.65 27.26 8.65
N ALA A 164 12.78 27.95 8.76
CA ALA A 164 13.34 28.72 7.66
C ALA A 164 13.86 27.80 6.54
N ALA A 165 14.44 26.66 6.91
CA ALA A 165 14.83 25.63 5.95
C ALA A 165 13.60 24.94 5.34
N TYR A 166 12.57 24.65 6.13
CA TYR A 166 11.34 23.99 5.67
C TYR A 166 10.59 24.83 4.63
N GLU A 167 10.43 26.13 4.86
CA GLU A 167 9.74 27.07 3.97
C GLU A 167 10.59 27.50 2.76
N SER A 168 11.83 27.02 2.64
CA SER A 168 12.72 27.38 1.53
C SER A 168 12.35 26.66 0.22
N GLU A 169 12.66 27.27 -0.92
CA GLU A 169 12.37 26.68 -2.24
C GLU A 169 13.18 25.39 -2.53
N GLU A 170 14.27 25.16 -1.80
CA GLU A 170 15.11 23.97 -1.91
C GLU A 170 14.63 22.82 -1.02
N SER A 171 13.64 23.07 -0.15
CA SER A 171 13.08 22.08 0.74
C SER A 171 12.35 20.98 -0.04
N VAL A 172 12.69 19.74 0.27
CA VAL A 172 12.01 18.55 -0.27
C VAL A 172 11.17 17.84 0.80
N ASP A 173 11.14 18.34 2.03
CA ASP A 173 10.47 17.69 3.16
C ASP A 173 8.95 17.65 3.02
N GLY A 174 8.37 18.57 2.24
CA GLY A 174 6.96 18.50 1.85
C GLY A 174 6.62 17.21 1.09
N LEU A 175 7.55 16.68 0.28
CA LEU A 175 7.35 15.39 -0.40
C LEU A 175 7.44 14.21 0.56
N VAL A 176 8.27 14.31 1.60
CA VAL A 176 8.36 13.29 2.66
C VAL A 176 7.05 13.25 3.44
N ILE A 177 6.53 14.41 3.87
CA ILE A 177 5.24 14.53 4.56
C ILE A 177 4.11 13.98 3.70
N PHE A 178 4.09 14.31 2.40
CA PHE A 178 3.11 13.78 1.47
C PHE A 178 3.19 12.25 1.34
N GLY A 179 4.40 11.69 1.24
CA GLY A 179 4.61 10.24 1.20
C GLY A 179 4.10 9.53 2.46
N LEU A 180 4.40 10.09 3.64
CA LEU A 180 3.87 9.61 4.92
C LEU A 180 2.34 9.66 4.95
N ALA A 181 1.73 10.74 4.45
CA ALA A 181 0.28 10.88 4.39
C ALA A 181 -0.36 9.78 3.56
N MET A 182 0.15 9.53 2.33
CA MET A 182 -0.39 8.52 1.43
C MET A 182 -0.32 7.11 2.04
N GLN A 183 0.82 6.74 2.61
CA GLN A 183 0.99 5.43 3.25
C GLN A 183 0.11 5.28 4.50
N SER A 184 -0.04 6.34 5.29
CA SER A 184 -0.85 6.34 6.50
C SER A 184 -2.34 6.25 6.20
N LEU A 185 -2.82 6.95 5.16
CA LEU A 185 -4.21 6.84 4.69
C LEU A 185 -4.52 5.42 4.22
N MET A 186 -3.62 4.80 3.45
CA MET A 186 -3.77 3.40 3.05
C MET A 186 -3.76 2.45 4.25
N TYR A 187 -2.85 2.66 5.21
CA TYR A 187 -2.82 1.86 6.44
C TYR A 187 -4.16 1.94 7.20
N GLN A 188 -4.78 3.12 7.27
CA GLN A 188 -6.09 3.31 7.90
C GLN A 188 -7.21 2.60 7.15
N VAL A 189 -7.24 2.67 5.82
CA VAL A 189 -8.20 1.93 4.97
C VAL A 189 -8.11 0.44 5.25
N TYR A 190 -6.91 -0.13 5.23
CA TYR A 190 -6.70 -1.56 5.48
C TYR A 190 -6.97 -1.95 6.93
N SER A 191 -6.78 -1.03 7.87
CA SER A 191 -7.10 -1.25 9.29
C SER A 191 -8.61 -1.17 9.58
N GLY A 192 -9.43 -0.81 8.59
CA GLY A 192 -10.88 -0.71 8.72
C GLY A 192 -11.36 0.54 9.46
N VAL A 193 -10.56 1.62 9.44
CA VAL A 193 -11.00 2.93 9.95
C VAL A 193 -12.23 3.38 9.13
N GLN A 194 -13.24 3.93 9.80
CA GLN A 194 -14.44 4.41 9.12
C GLN A 194 -14.10 5.58 8.20
N GLU A 195 -14.76 5.68 7.05
CA GLU A 195 -14.49 6.72 6.06
C GLU A 195 -14.47 8.15 6.63
N ALA A 196 -15.40 8.49 7.52
CA ALA A 196 -15.47 9.81 8.15
C ALA A 196 -14.27 10.13 9.08
N ASP A 197 -13.55 9.08 9.51
CA ASP A 197 -12.41 9.14 10.41
C ASP A 197 -11.07 8.96 9.68
N ILE A 198 -11.07 8.54 8.41
CA ILE A 198 -9.84 8.39 7.62
C ILE A 198 -9.22 9.77 7.36
N LYS A 199 -8.17 10.06 8.11
CA LYS A 199 -7.38 11.28 7.97
C LYS A 199 -6.02 11.17 8.64
N VAL A 200 -5.11 12.03 8.24
CA VAL A 200 -3.79 12.20 8.86
C VAL A 200 -3.60 13.67 9.19
N ILE A 201 -3.20 13.94 10.43
CA ILE A 201 -2.92 15.27 10.95
C ILE A 201 -1.40 15.45 11.07
N PHE A 202 -0.87 16.51 10.48
CA PHE A 202 0.54 16.90 10.62
C PHE A 202 0.60 18.25 11.35
N ASN A 203 1.17 18.27 12.54
CA ASN A 203 1.47 19.48 13.28
C ASN A 203 2.95 19.83 13.09
N LEU A 204 3.23 20.94 12.43
CA LEU A 204 4.59 21.44 12.22
C LEU A 204 4.98 22.39 13.33
N ILE A 205 6.05 22.04 14.03
CA ILE A 205 6.55 22.74 15.22
C ILE A 205 7.85 23.44 14.85
N ASP A 206 7.94 24.74 15.13
CA ASP A 206 9.18 25.49 14.92
C ASP A 206 10.19 25.11 16.02
N GLU A 207 11.34 24.59 15.64
CA GLU A 207 12.38 24.17 16.61
C GLU A 207 12.85 25.31 17.53
N SER A 208 12.77 26.57 17.06
CA SER A 208 13.26 27.74 17.79
C SER A 208 12.30 28.20 18.89
N THR A 209 11.00 28.02 18.68
CA THR A 209 9.95 28.51 19.61
C THR A 209 9.24 27.38 20.35
N GLY A 210 9.22 26.16 19.78
CA GLY A 210 8.41 25.04 20.25
C GLY A 210 6.92 25.21 19.99
N GLU A 211 6.51 26.19 19.17
CA GLU A 211 5.11 26.43 18.84
C GLU A 211 4.73 25.76 17.52
N VAL A 212 3.49 25.25 17.46
CA VAL A 212 2.90 24.79 16.19
C VAL A 212 2.64 26.01 15.31
N PHE A 213 3.30 26.07 14.15
CA PHE A 213 3.11 27.17 13.19
C PHE A 213 2.22 26.79 12.01
N ASP A 214 2.03 25.50 11.77
CA ASP A 214 1.14 24.98 10.73
C ASP A 214 0.53 23.63 11.14
N THR A 215 -0.71 23.40 10.73
CA THR A 215 -1.42 22.14 10.91
C THR A 215 -2.08 21.77 9.59
N THR A 216 -1.66 20.66 9.00
CA THR A 216 -2.24 20.11 7.78
C THR A 216 -3.05 18.87 8.08
N VAL A 217 -4.24 18.74 7.50
CA VAL A 217 -5.12 17.56 7.62
C VAL A 217 -5.37 17.00 6.22
N LEU A 218 -5.09 15.71 6.01
CA LEU A 218 -5.25 15.02 4.73
C LEU A 218 -6.15 13.78 4.87
N PRO A 219 -6.98 13.42 3.88
CA PRO A 219 -7.32 14.25 2.72
C PRO A 219 -7.98 15.55 3.18
N GLU A 220 -7.78 16.64 2.42
CA GLU A 220 -8.47 17.89 2.71
C GLU A 220 -9.97 17.61 2.69
N ALA A 221 -10.68 17.96 3.76
CA ALA A 221 -12.12 17.74 3.81
C ALA A 221 -12.74 18.44 2.60
N ALA A 222 -13.37 17.68 1.71
CA ALA A 222 -14.10 18.27 0.59
C ALA A 222 -15.08 19.31 1.18
N PRO A 223 -15.15 20.53 0.63
CA PRO A 223 -16.09 21.53 1.13
C PRO A 223 -17.48 20.90 1.11
N ALA A 224 -18.15 20.88 2.26
CA ALA A 224 -19.51 20.37 2.38
C ALA A 224 -20.39 21.03 1.30
N GLN A 225 -20.90 20.21 0.37
CA GLN A 225 -21.83 20.68 -0.66
C GLN A 225 -23.24 20.83 -0.11
#